data_AF-A0ABD0YI14-F1
#
_entry.id   AF-A0ABD0YI14-F1
#
_cell.length_a   1.000
_cell.length_b   1.000
_cell.length_c   1.000
_cell.angle_alpha   90.00
_cell.angle_beta   90.00
_cell.angle_gamma   90.00
#
_symmetry.space_group_name_H-M   'P 1'
#
loop_
_entity.id
_entity.type
_entity.pdbx_description
1 polymer ?
#
loop_
_entity_poly.entity_id
_entity_poly.type
_entity_poly.pdbx_seq_one_letter_code
_entity_poly.pdbx_strand_id
1 'polypeptide(L)'
;MYGGMRGLKGLVTETSHLDPKEGIEFRNYSIPECQKLLPKAQGGEEPLPEGLFWLLMTGHVPTKAQVDSLSKSWAERAELPPHVVTMLNNFPAQSIHPMTQLSCAMTALNTESKFAKAYSQGVKKTLYWEVSVSIFQVYIIAVLIFHGTSSGPGQLLLCGCCSKRSTFNF
;
A
#
# COMPACT_ATOMS: atom_id res chain seq x y z
N MET A 1 -32.49 10.21 7.20
CA MET A 1 -31.30 10.83 7.84
C MET A 1 -30.74 10.00 9.00
N TYR A 2 -31.55 9.59 9.98
CA TYR A 2 -31.08 8.94 11.23
C TYR A 2 -30.35 7.58 11.10
N GLY A 3 -30.35 6.93 9.94
CA GLY A 3 -29.72 5.62 9.72
C GLY A 3 -28.35 5.64 9.04
N GLY A 4 -27.66 6.79 9.02
CA GLY A 4 -26.28 6.90 8.49
C GLY A 4 -26.15 6.56 7.00
N MET A 5 -26.89 7.26 6.13
CA MET A 5 -26.84 7.10 4.66
C MET A 5 -27.06 5.67 4.11
N ARG A 6 -27.62 4.75 4.90
CA ARG A 6 -27.96 3.40 4.44
C ARG A 6 -28.87 3.45 3.21
N GLY A 7 -28.43 2.83 2.11
CA GLY A 7 -29.16 2.78 0.84
C GLY A 7 -29.05 4.02 -0.06
N LEU A 8 -28.33 5.06 0.37
CA LEU A 8 -28.11 6.27 -0.43
C LEU A 8 -26.78 6.17 -1.19
N LYS A 9 -26.85 6.28 -2.52
CA LYS A 9 -25.67 6.42 -3.39
C LYS A 9 -25.13 7.84 -3.28
N GLY A 10 -24.10 8.03 -2.45
CA GLY A 10 -23.53 9.36 -2.15
C GLY A 10 -22.10 9.61 -2.62
N LEU A 11 -21.44 8.59 -3.18
CA LEU A 11 -20.04 8.65 -3.59
C LEU A 11 -19.85 7.92 -4.93
N VAL A 12 -18.91 8.43 -5.73
CA VAL A 12 -18.53 7.84 -7.01
C VAL A 12 -17.20 7.10 -6.81
N THR A 13 -17.20 5.79 -7.06
CA THR A 13 -16.01 4.92 -6.94
C THR A 13 -15.81 4.16 -8.24
N GLU A 14 -14.77 4.53 -8.98
CA GLU A 14 -14.46 3.98 -10.31
C GLU A 14 -13.66 2.67 -10.29
N THR A 15 -13.05 2.33 -9.14
CA THR A 15 -12.07 1.23 -9.04
C THR A 15 -12.73 -0.14 -8.94
N SER A 16 -13.84 -0.23 -8.23
CA SER A 16 -14.54 -1.49 -7.98
C SER A 16 -16.04 -1.29 -7.87
N HIS A 17 -16.78 -2.31 -8.31
CA HIS A 17 -18.23 -2.40 -8.17
C HIS A 17 -18.58 -3.72 -7.49
N LEU A 18 -19.72 -3.76 -6.79
CA LEU A 18 -20.21 -4.98 -6.16
C LEU A 18 -21.43 -5.46 -6.94
N ASP A 19 -21.26 -6.51 -7.73
CA ASP A 19 -22.36 -7.23 -8.37
C ASP A 19 -23.05 -8.14 -7.32
N PRO A 20 -24.39 -8.12 -7.20
CA PRO A 20 -25.12 -8.99 -6.29
C PRO A 20 -24.94 -10.50 -6.50
N LYS A 21 -24.54 -10.94 -7.69
CA LYS A 21 -24.39 -12.37 -8.06
C LYS A 21 -22.94 -12.84 -8.03
N GLU A 22 -22.07 -12.12 -8.72
CA GLU A 22 -20.66 -12.52 -8.92
C GLU A 22 -19.72 -11.93 -7.86
N GLY A 23 -20.23 -11.03 -7.00
CA GLY A 23 -19.46 -10.41 -5.94
C GLY A 23 -18.71 -9.17 -6.41
N ILE A 24 -17.53 -8.92 -5.83
CA ILE A 24 -16.77 -7.70 -6.14
C ILE A 24 -16.02 -7.85 -7.47
N GLU A 25 -16.16 -6.84 -8.31
CA GLU A 25 -15.48 -6.70 -9.58
C GLU A 25 -14.48 -5.54 -9.53
N PHE A 26 -13.27 -5.78 -10.01
CA PHE A 26 -12.23 -4.77 -10.16
C PHE A 26 -12.19 -4.34 -11.63
N ARG A 27 -12.62 -3.12 -11.94
CA ARG A 27 -12.66 -2.60 -13.33
C ARG A 27 -13.37 -3.55 -14.32
N ASN A 28 -14.50 -4.15 -13.90
CA ASN A 28 -15.28 -5.16 -14.65
C ASN A 28 -14.61 -6.54 -14.80
N TYR A 29 -13.59 -6.84 -13.99
CA TYR A 29 -13.02 -8.18 -13.87
C TYR A 29 -13.42 -8.79 -12.53
N SER A 30 -14.01 -9.98 -12.57
CA SER A 30 -14.31 -10.75 -11.38
C SER A 30 -13.02 -11.27 -10.71
N ILE A 31 -13.08 -11.61 -9.42
CA ILE A 31 -11.94 -12.23 -8.71
C ILE A 31 -11.37 -13.46 -9.45
N PRO A 32 -12.16 -14.45 -9.90
CA PRO A 32 -11.62 -15.61 -10.60
C PRO A 32 -10.98 -15.25 -11.96
N GLU A 33 -11.46 -14.21 -12.64
CA GLU A 33 -10.82 -13.71 -13.86
C GLU A 33 -9.49 -13.02 -13.55
N CYS A 34 -9.45 -12.21 -12.48
CA CYS A 34 -8.22 -11.57 -12.01
C CYS A 34 -7.14 -12.62 -11.68
N GLN A 35 -7.49 -13.72 -11.01
CA GLN A 35 -6.55 -14.81 -10.70
C GLN A 35 -5.99 -15.52 -11.94
N LYS A 36 -6.73 -15.52 -13.05
CA LYS A 36 -6.30 -16.13 -14.33
C LYS A 36 -5.47 -15.16 -15.18
N LEU A 37 -5.86 -13.89 -15.21
CA LEU A 37 -5.29 -12.87 -16.09
C LEU A 37 -4.06 -12.18 -15.49
N LEU A 38 -4.00 -12.03 -14.17
CA LEU A 38 -2.92 -11.30 -13.51
C LEU A 38 -1.62 -12.11 -13.49
N PRO A 39 -0.46 -11.45 -13.68
CA PRO A 39 0.84 -12.10 -13.54
C PRO A 39 1.05 -12.68 -12.14
N LYS A 40 1.63 -13.88 -12.10
CA LYS A 40 1.96 -14.61 -10.87
C LYS A 40 3.47 -14.56 -10.60
N ALA A 41 3.85 -14.72 -9.34
CA ALA A 41 5.23 -14.88 -8.93
C ALA A 41 5.84 -16.17 -9.51
N GLN A 42 7.17 -16.22 -9.62
CA GLN A 42 7.85 -17.46 -10.05
C GLN A 42 7.69 -18.53 -8.97
N GLY A 43 6.92 -19.58 -9.26
CA GLY A 43 6.63 -20.66 -8.32
C GLY A 43 5.42 -20.45 -7.40
N GLY A 44 4.70 -19.33 -7.55
CA GLY A 44 3.46 -19.05 -6.81
C GLY A 44 2.20 -19.24 -7.65
N GLU A 45 1.12 -19.67 -7.02
CA GLU A 45 -0.20 -19.80 -7.68
C GLU A 45 -1.07 -18.54 -7.54
N GLU A 46 -0.68 -17.61 -6.65
CA GLU A 46 -1.43 -16.39 -6.34
C GLU A 46 -1.03 -15.21 -7.24
N PRO A 47 -1.98 -14.31 -7.58
CA PRO A 47 -1.70 -13.11 -8.36
C PRO A 47 -0.92 -12.08 -7.54
N LEU A 48 0.02 -11.38 -8.19
CA LEU A 48 0.82 -10.35 -7.52
C LEU A 48 -0.03 -9.11 -7.16
N PRO A 49 0.09 -8.55 -5.94
CA PRO A 49 -0.64 -7.35 -5.54
C PRO A 49 -0.28 -6.12 -6.39
N GLU A 50 0.96 -6.07 -6.92
CA GLU A 50 1.40 -5.06 -7.88
C GLU A 50 0.60 -5.10 -9.19
N GLY A 51 0.25 -6.30 -9.65
CA GLY A 51 -0.57 -6.49 -10.86
C GLY A 51 -2.00 -6.00 -10.64
N LEU A 52 -2.57 -6.28 -9.47
CA LEU A 52 -3.88 -5.76 -9.09
C LEU A 52 -3.87 -4.23 -8.99
N PHE A 53 -2.84 -3.64 -8.37
CA PHE A 53 -2.71 -2.18 -8.28
C PHE A 53 -2.68 -1.53 -9.67
N TRP A 54 -1.93 -2.12 -10.61
CA TRP A 54 -1.89 -1.64 -11.99
C TRP A 54 -3.26 -1.67 -12.66
N LEU A 55 -4.02 -2.76 -12.47
CA LEU A 55 -5.37 -2.91 -12.99
C LEU A 55 -6.29 -1.80 -12.44
N LEU A 56 -6.23 -1.52 -11.15
CA LEU A 56 -7.08 -0.50 -10.52
C LEU A 56 -6.78 0.91 -11.05
N MET A 57 -5.49 1.22 -11.25
CA MET A 57 -5.04 2.53 -11.70
C MET A 57 -5.28 2.77 -13.20
N THR A 58 -5.01 1.76 -14.04
CA THR A 58 -5.03 1.92 -15.51
C THR A 58 -6.27 1.34 -16.17
N GLY A 59 -6.99 0.41 -15.53
CA GLY A 59 -8.09 -0.34 -16.13
C GLY A 59 -7.65 -1.44 -17.11
N HIS A 60 -6.35 -1.67 -17.28
CA HIS A 60 -5.81 -2.66 -18.21
C HIS A 60 -5.02 -3.75 -17.48
N VAL A 61 -5.04 -4.97 -18.04
CA VAL A 61 -4.25 -6.09 -17.52
C VAL A 61 -2.76 -5.84 -17.79
N PRO A 62 -1.90 -5.84 -16.75
CA PRO A 62 -0.48 -5.58 -16.92
C PRO A 62 0.26 -6.77 -17.53
N THR A 63 1.38 -6.47 -18.20
CA THR A 63 2.38 -7.46 -18.59
C THR A 63 3.34 -7.76 -17.45
N LYS A 64 4.00 -8.93 -17.46
CA LYS A 64 4.98 -9.31 -16.44
C LYS A 64 6.11 -8.29 -16.30
N ALA A 65 6.61 -7.74 -17.42
CA ALA A 65 7.66 -6.71 -17.40
C ALA A 65 7.23 -5.41 -16.70
N GLN A 66 5.95 -5.02 -16.83
CA GLN A 66 5.41 -3.85 -16.13
C GLN A 66 5.29 -4.10 -14.63
N VAL A 67 4.83 -5.30 -14.25
CA VAL A 67 4.78 -5.71 -12.83
C VAL A 67 6.18 -5.72 -12.23
N ASP A 68 7.16 -6.33 -12.90
CA ASP A 68 8.55 -6.37 -12.43
C ASP A 68 9.16 -4.96 -12.30
N SER A 69 8.83 -4.05 -13.22
CA SER A 69 9.24 -2.64 -13.13
C SER A 69 8.60 -1.95 -11.92
N LEU A 70 7.31 -2.20 -11.67
CA LEU A 70 6.59 -1.61 -10.55
C LEU A 70 7.15 -2.10 -9.21
N SER A 71 7.39 -3.40 -9.07
CA SER A 71 8.01 -3.99 -7.87
C SER A 71 9.40 -3.40 -7.60
N LYS A 72 10.22 -3.15 -8.64
CA LYS A 72 11.51 -2.46 -8.49
C LYS A 72 11.34 -1.03 -7.99
N SER A 73 10.43 -0.26 -8.60
CA SER A 73 10.17 1.13 -8.18
C SER A 73 9.64 1.22 -6.75
N TRP A 74 8.88 0.22 -6.29
CA TRP A 74 8.43 0.15 -4.89
C TRP A 74 9.58 -0.18 -3.94
N ALA A 75 10.45 -1.11 -4.33
CA ALA A 75 11.65 -1.45 -3.55
C ALA A 75 12.63 -0.26 -3.44
N GLU A 76 12.76 0.57 -4.47
CA GLU A 76 13.58 1.79 -4.43
C GLU A 76 13.00 2.86 -3.50
N ARG A 77 11.67 2.93 -3.40
CA ARG A 77 10.95 3.91 -2.55
C ARG A 77 10.68 3.37 -1.15
N ALA A 78 11.38 2.31 -0.76
CA ALA A 78 11.19 1.62 0.50
C ALA A 78 11.76 2.37 1.72
N GLU A 79 12.61 3.37 1.51
CA GLU A 79 13.45 3.95 2.55
C GLU A 79 12.69 4.83 3.54
N LEU A 80 12.61 4.41 4.80
CA LEU A 80 11.92 5.15 5.85
C LEU A 80 12.84 6.19 6.52
N PRO A 81 12.33 7.41 6.79
CA PRO A 81 13.08 8.41 7.54
C PRO A 81 13.45 7.91 8.96
N PRO A 82 14.65 8.25 9.48
CA PRO A 82 15.12 7.75 10.76
C PRO A 82 14.25 8.20 11.94
N HIS A 83 13.61 9.37 11.86
CA HIS A 83 12.73 9.86 12.92
C HIS A 83 11.49 8.97 13.13
N VAL A 84 10.96 8.36 12.06
CA VAL A 84 9.81 7.44 12.15
C VAL A 84 10.21 6.12 12.79
N VAL A 85 11.40 5.61 12.43
CA VAL A 85 11.95 4.39 13.02
C VAL A 85 12.19 4.55 14.52
N THR A 86 12.78 5.69 14.93
CA THR A 86 12.98 6.01 16.35
C THR A 86 11.65 6.14 17.10
N MET A 87 10.65 6.78 16.51
CA MET A 87 9.30 6.87 17.10
C MET A 87 8.68 5.49 17.32
N LEU A 88 8.77 4.61 16.31
CA LEU A 88 8.25 3.24 16.41
C LEU A 88 8.96 2.42 17.49
N ASN A 89 10.29 2.53 17.58
CA ASN A 89 11.08 1.85 18.60
C ASN A 89 10.78 2.32 20.03
N ASN A 90 10.32 3.56 20.18
CA ASN A 90 10.01 4.15 21.48
C ASN A 90 8.57 3.86 21.94
N PHE A 91 7.74 3.19 21.13
CA PHE A 91 6.40 2.82 21.57
C PHE A 91 6.46 1.72 22.65
N PRO A 92 5.60 1.80 23.69
CA PRO A 92 5.48 0.71 24.65
C PRO A 92 4.88 -0.51 23.95
N ALA A 93 5.68 -1.58 23.81
CA ALA A 93 5.34 -2.76 23.03
C ALA A 93 4.11 -3.52 23.56
N GLN A 94 3.75 -3.34 24.84
CA GLN A 94 2.70 -4.11 25.51
C GLN A 94 1.37 -3.37 25.69
N SER A 95 1.36 -2.03 25.62
CA SER A 95 0.16 -1.24 25.98
C SER A 95 -0.58 -0.62 24.79
N ILE A 96 0.11 -0.44 23.66
CA ILE A 96 -0.47 0.21 22.49
C ILE A 96 -0.95 -0.84 21.48
N HIS A 97 -2.16 -0.65 20.95
CA HIS A 97 -2.69 -1.51 19.90
C HIS A 97 -1.91 -1.32 18.58
N PRO A 98 -1.60 -2.38 17.81
CA PRO A 98 -0.83 -2.28 16.56
C PRO A 98 -1.41 -1.31 15.53
N MET A 99 -2.75 -1.22 15.44
CA MET A 99 -3.40 -0.23 14.55
C MET A 99 -3.13 1.23 14.96
N THR A 100 -2.94 1.50 16.26
CA THR A 100 -2.57 2.83 16.74
C THR A 100 -1.13 3.15 16.31
N GLN A 101 -0.20 2.20 16.44
CA GLN A 101 1.17 2.36 15.95
C GLN A 101 1.18 2.67 14.44
N LEU A 102 0.36 1.95 13.67
CA LEU A 102 0.24 2.13 12.23
C LEU A 102 -0.27 3.54 11.89
N SER A 103 -1.35 3.98 12.53
CA SER A 103 -1.92 5.32 12.31
C SER A 103 -0.93 6.44 12.66
N CYS A 104 -0.23 6.31 13.79
CA CYS A 104 0.80 7.26 14.20
C CYS A 104 1.96 7.30 13.20
N ALA A 105 2.46 6.14 12.75
CA ALA A 105 3.53 6.06 11.77
C ALA A 105 3.15 6.67 10.41
N MET A 106 1.93 6.39 9.92
CA MET A 106 1.41 7.00 8.69
C MET A 106 1.31 8.52 8.80
N THR A 107 0.90 9.02 9.96
CA THR A 107 0.80 10.47 10.22
C THR A 107 2.19 11.12 10.26
N ALA A 108 3.18 10.46 10.86
CA ALA A 108 4.55 10.96 10.93
C ALA A 108 5.22 11.04 9.54
N LEU A 109 4.92 10.11 8.64
CA LEU A 109 5.42 10.13 7.25
C LEU A 109 4.93 11.33 6.43
N ASN A 110 3.90 12.05 6.88
CA ASN A 110 3.43 13.26 6.19
C ASN A 110 4.53 14.32 6.05
N THR A 111 5.56 14.31 6.90
CA THR A 111 6.74 15.19 6.79
C THR A 111 7.44 15.09 5.42
N GLU A 112 7.44 13.91 4.80
CA GLU A 112 8.02 13.68 3.48
C GLU A 112 7.01 13.75 2.33
N SER A 113 5.78 14.19 2.61
CA SER A 113 4.74 14.31 1.59
C SER A 113 5.13 15.31 0.50
N LYS A 114 5.41 14.79 -0.70
CA LYS A 114 5.66 15.60 -1.90
C LYS A 114 4.44 16.44 -2.27
N PHE A 115 3.23 15.90 -2.03
CA PHE A 115 1.98 16.62 -2.30
C PHE A 115 1.81 17.84 -1.39
N ALA A 116 2.06 17.71 -0.09
CA ALA A 116 1.96 18.84 0.84
C ALA A 116 2.94 19.96 0.46
N LYS A 117 4.19 19.60 0.11
CA LYS A 117 5.23 20.55 -0.34
C LYS A 117 4.86 21.21 -1.68
N ALA A 118 4.34 20.44 -2.64
CA ALA A 118 3.97 20.98 -3.96
C ALA A 118 2.70 21.84 -3.90
N TYR A 119 1.75 21.49 -3.04
CA TYR A 119 0.54 22.28 -2.83
C TYR A 119 0.85 23.64 -2.21
N SER A 120 1.75 23.69 -1.21
CA SER A 120 2.19 24.97 -0.61
C SER A 120 2.98 25.86 -1.58
N GLN A 121 3.63 25.26 -2.58
CA GLN A 121 4.32 25.98 -3.67
C GLN A 121 3.36 26.50 -4.76
N GLY A 122 2.07 26.22 -4.68
CA GLY A 122 1.07 26.77 -5.61
C GLY A 122 0.99 26.02 -6.96
N VAL A 123 1.15 24.70 -6.95
CA VAL A 123 0.97 23.88 -8.17
C VAL A 123 -0.46 24.02 -8.73
N LYS A 124 -0.58 23.96 -10.06
CA LYS A 124 -1.88 24.02 -10.75
C LYS A 124 -2.74 22.80 -10.41
N LYS A 125 -4.05 23.02 -10.26
CA LYS A 125 -5.05 21.96 -9.99
C LYS A 125 -4.99 20.77 -10.96
N THR A 126 -4.62 21.02 -12.22
CA THR A 126 -4.50 19.98 -13.26
C THR A 126 -3.36 19.00 -13.02
N LEU A 127 -2.35 19.35 -12.22
CA LEU A 127 -1.15 18.55 -11.95
C LEU A 127 -1.20 17.86 -10.58
N TYR A 128 -2.29 18.00 -9.82
CA TYR A 128 -2.41 17.40 -8.49
C TYR A 128 -2.29 15.88 -8.54
N TRP A 129 -2.85 15.24 -9.56
CA TRP A 129 -2.82 13.78 -9.70
C TRP A 129 -1.40 13.24 -9.85
N GLU A 130 -0.50 13.94 -10.53
CA GLU A 130 0.90 13.52 -10.74
C GLU A 130 1.65 13.43 -9.42
N VAL A 131 1.44 14.41 -8.54
CA VAL A 131 2.12 14.46 -7.25
C VAL A 131 1.49 13.48 -6.26
N SER A 132 0.18 13.27 -6.32
CA SER A 132 -0.53 12.31 -5.45
C SER A 132 -0.15 10.85 -5.71
N VAL A 133 0.11 10.46 -6.96
CA VAL A 133 0.51 9.08 -7.31
C VAL A 133 1.89 8.71 -6.75
N SER A 134 2.68 9.67 -6.30
CA SER A 134 4.03 9.43 -5.79
C SER A 134 4.11 8.90 -4.34
N ILE A 135 2.98 8.67 -3.65
CA ILE A 135 2.90 8.49 -2.17
C ILE A 135 2.94 7.02 -1.67
N PHE A 136 3.21 6.03 -2.51
CA PHE A 136 3.10 4.62 -2.08
C PHE A 136 4.31 4.12 -1.28
N GLN A 137 4.30 4.33 0.04
CA GLN A 137 5.30 3.78 0.99
C GLN A 137 4.68 2.99 2.16
N VAL A 138 3.42 2.58 2.01
CA VAL A 138 2.60 2.02 3.10
C VAL A 138 3.04 0.62 3.55
N TYR A 139 3.60 -0.19 2.64
CA TYR A 139 3.82 -1.62 2.88
C TYR A 139 4.90 -1.94 3.93
N ILE A 140 5.92 -1.09 4.07
CA ILE A 140 7.09 -1.41 4.92
C ILE A 140 6.80 -1.13 6.38
N ILE A 141 5.94 -0.15 6.67
CA ILE A 141 5.54 0.17 8.04
C ILE A 141 4.79 -1.02 8.65
N ALA A 142 3.89 -1.66 7.89
CA ALA A 142 3.15 -2.82 8.39
C ALA A 142 4.07 -3.99 8.78
N VAL A 143 5.11 -4.25 7.96
CA VAL A 143 6.10 -5.30 8.24
C VAL A 143 6.93 -4.97 9.48
N LEU A 144 7.38 -3.72 9.63
CA LEU A 144 8.14 -3.28 10.81
C LEU A 144 7.33 -3.36 12.10
N ILE A 145 6.05 -2.97 12.07
CA ILE A 145 5.14 -3.06 13.23
C ILE A 145 4.92 -4.53 13.61
N PHE A 146 4.70 -5.41 12.63
CA PHE A 146 4.45 -6.82 12.91
C PHE A 146 5.68 -7.54 13.48
N HIS A 147 6.87 -7.25 12.95
CA HIS A 147 8.12 -7.79 13.50
C HIS A 147 8.45 -7.22 14.89
N GLY A 148 8.20 -5.93 15.14
CA GLY A 148 8.41 -5.33 16.47
C GLY A 148 7.41 -5.79 17.54
N THR A 149 6.24 -6.28 17.15
CA THR A 149 5.23 -6.84 18.08
C THR A 149 5.49 -8.32 18.39
N SER A 150 6.03 -9.08 17.41
CA SER A 150 6.31 -10.51 17.54
C SER A 150 7.72 -10.84 18.06
N SER A 151 8.67 -9.93 17.85
CA SER A 151 10.05 -10.05 18.32
C SER A 151 10.22 -9.09 19.50
N GLY A 152 10.55 -9.60 20.70
CA GLY A 152 10.71 -8.80 21.91
C GLY A 152 11.67 -7.58 21.78
N PRO A 153 11.75 -6.73 22.81
CA PRO A 153 12.42 -5.44 22.74
C PRO A 153 13.94 -5.64 22.58
N GLY A 154 14.45 -5.52 21.35
CA GLY A 154 15.90 -5.65 21.13
C GLY A 154 16.38 -5.85 19.70
N GLN A 155 15.52 -5.99 18.69
CA GLN A 155 16.01 -6.31 17.34
C GLN A 155 15.29 -5.57 16.20
N LEU A 156 15.22 -4.24 16.31
CA LEU A 156 15.22 -3.34 15.14
C LEU A 156 16.67 -2.94 14.77
N LEU A 157 17.62 -3.87 14.88
CA LEU A 157 18.92 -3.72 14.24
C LEU A 157 18.71 -3.91 12.75
N LEU A 158 18.60 -2.82 11.99
CA LEU A 158 19.05 -2.66 10.59
C LEU A 158 19.13 -3.99 9.81
N CYS A 159 18.06 -4.77 9.84
CA CYS A 159 18.11 -6.12 9.31
C CYS A 159 18.01 -5.91 7.82
N GLY A 160 19.02 -6.39 7.09
CA GLY A 160 19.19 -6.21 5.66
C GLY A 160 18.11 -6.92 4.84
N CYS A 161 16.82 -6.75 5.16
CA CYS A 161 15.69 -7.10 4.31
C CYS A 161 15.65 -6.23 3.05
N CYS A 162 16.27 -5.04 3.07
CA CYS A 162 16.48 -4.27 1.84
C CYS A 162 17.52 -4.94 0.91
N SER A 163 18.44 -5.76 1.45
CA SER A 163 19.47 -6.48 0.67
C SER A 163 19.16 -7.96 0.44
N LYS A 164 18.35 -8.61 1.26
CA LYS A 164 17.95 -10.02 1.05
C LYS A 164 16.75 -10.08 0.11
N ARG A 165 17.09 -10.01 -1.16
CA ARG A 165 16.30 -10.37 -2.35
C ARG A 165 15.93 -11.86 -2.41
N SER A 166 15.66 -12.53 -1.29
CA SER A 166 15.27 -13.93 -1.30
C SER A 166 14.16 -14.20 -0.29
N THR A 167 13.04 -14.69 -0.82
CA THR A 167 12.00 -15.43 -0.13
C THR A 167 11.15 -14.65 0.89
N PHE A 168 10.34 -13.72 0.40
CA PHE A 168 8.91 -13.79 0.72
C PHE A 168 8.29 -14.69 -0.36
N ASN A 169 8.38 -16.00 -0.15
CA ASN A 169 7.43 -16.90 -0.77
C ASN A 169 6.13 -16.69 0.00
N PHE A 170 5.12 -16.17 -0.69
CA PHE A 170 3.73 -16.51 -0.34
C PHE A 170 3.54 -18.02 -0.53
#